data_AF-A0A839P5V5-F1
#
_entry.id   AF-A0A839P5V5-F1
#
_cell.length_a   1.000
_cell.length_b   1.000
_cell.length_c   1.000
_cell.angle_alpha   90.00
_cell.angle_beta   90.00
_cell.angle_gamma   90.00
#
_symmetry.space_group_name_H-M   'P 1'
#
loop_
_entity.id
_entity.type
_entity.pdbx_description
1 polymer ?
#
loop_
_entity_poly.entity_id
_entity_poly.type
_entity_poly.pdbx_seq_one_letter_code
_entity_poly.pdbx_strand_id
1 'polypeptide(L)'
;MPASRNGRHFDAKATPQHNSIIAKDEPIPAERRNKTPNLYAAAVRWYICTTAPSRELSAAASIKRAMLRGAREEETPFIPYVPCEYLWRRSVRSNLRVPRREQQRPALRSYLFLGVLGGLCDVTLAALRERDIDGRNLHGLTGILGSANRGPLAMNPAGLRWLRQWGEDELAGRTNLTPLAGMQAGEEVRAGSGLFNGFVGKFVGTAEGGAVGVISLEVMGAPFAYRLPIEDIQRVA
;
A
#
# COMPACT_ATOMS: atom_id res chain seq x y z
N MET A 1 -42.86 -66.25 13.29
CA MET A 1 -41.82 -65.23 13.45
C MET A 1 -41.17 -64.95 12.09
N PRO A 2 -41.23 -63.71 11.59
CA PRO A 2 -40.29 -63.23 10.58
C PRO A 2 -39.44 -62.07 11.11
N ALA A 3 -38.21 -62.03 10.60
CA ALA A 3 -37.09 -61.24 11.05
C ALA A 3 -37.25 -59.73 10.83
N SER A 4 -36.61 -58.95 11.72
CA SER A 4 -36.58 -57.50 11.72
C SER A 4 -35.98 -56.93 10.43
N ARG A 5 -36.79 -56.11 9.75
CA ARG A 5 -36.37 -55.06 8.82
C ARG A 5 -35.43 -54.07 9.52
N ASN A 6 -34.47 -53.54 8.76
CA ASN A 6 -33.64 -52.34 9.00
C ASN A 6 -32.16 -52.57 9.34
N GLY A 7 -31.46 -53.35 8.51
CA GLY A 7 -30.03 -53.14 8.29
C GLY A 7 -29.82 -52.17 7.12
N ARG A 8 -29.85 -50.85 7.36
CA ARG A 8 -29.36 -49.88 6.37
C ARG A 8 -27.83 -49.95 6.38
N HIS A 9 -27.25 -50.62 5.39
CA HIS A 9 -25.84 -50.43 5.08
C HIS A 9 -25.62 -48.95 4.73
N PHE A 10 -25.05 -48.19 5.66
CA PHE A 10 -24.38 -46.94 5.33
C PHE A 10 -23.08 -47.32 4.65
N ASP A 11 -23.12 -47.34 3.33
CA ASP A 11 -21.91 -47.32 2.51
C ASP A 11 -21.19 -46.02 2.86
N ALA A 12 -20.01 -46.11 3.46
CA ALA A 12 -19.18 -44.96 3.83
C ALA A 12 -18.61 -44.34 2.55
N LYS A 13 -19.48 -43.78 1.71
CA LYS A 13 -19.08 -42.92 0.61
C LYS A 13 -18.28 -41.78 1.23
N ALA A 14 -17.01 -41.71 0.83
CA ALA A 14 -16.04 -40.70 1.18
C ALA A 14 -16.73 -39.38 1.51
N THR A 15 -16.61 -38.95 2.76
CA THR A 15 -16.88 -37.56 3.14
C THR A 15 -16.20 -36.69 2.08
N PRO A 16 -16.91 -35.71 1.47
CA PRO A 16 -16.27 -34.79 0.56
C PRO A 16 -15.06 -34.24 1.31
N GLN A 17 -13.85 -34.56 0.84
CA GLN A 17 -12.68 -33.87 1.33
C GLN A 17 -13.00 -32.41 1.08
N HIS A 18 -13.23 -31.65 2.15
CA HIS A 18 -13.31 -30.22 2.06
C HIS A 18 -11.97 -29.81 1.47
N ASN A 19 -11.95 -29.57 0.17
CA ASN A 19 -10.82 -28.98 -0.52
C ASN A 19 -10.64 -27.63 0.15
N SER A 20 -9.78 -27.58 1.17
CA SER A 20 -9.29 -26.34 1.71
C SER A 20 -8.49 -25.73 0.59
N ILE A 21 -9.15 -24.90 -0.23
CA ILE A 21 -8.46 -24.06 -1.19
C ILE A 21 -7.51 -23.24 -0.34
N ILE A 22 -6.21 -23.54 -0.47
CA ILE A 22 -5.17 -22.75 0.19
C ILE A 22 -5.40 -21.33 -0.30
N ALA A 23 -5.82 -20.45 0.60
CA ALA A 23 -6.08 -19.06 0.29
C ALA A 23 -4.81 -18.47 -0.32
N LYS A 24 -4.84 -18.19 -1.62
CA LYS A 24 -3.71 -17.62 -2.35
C LYS A 24 -3.61 -16.15 -2.05
N ASP A 25 -2.40 -15.68 -1.79
CA ASP A 25 -2.14 -14.26 -1.62
C ASP A 25 -2.60 -13.48 -2.87
N GLU A 26 -3.26 -12.36 -2.64
CA GLU A 26 -3.86 -11.52 -3.66
C GLU A 26 -2.96 -10.29 -3.90
N PRO A 27 -2.17 -10.26 -5.00
CA PRO A 27 -1.41 -9.08 -5.37
C PRO A 27 -2.34 -7.96 -5.83
N ILE A 28 -1.82 -6.72 -5.85
CA ILE A 28 -2.55 -5.61 -6.45
C ILE A 28 -2.66 -5.88 -7.96
N PRO A 29 -3.86 -5.81 -8.55
CA PRO A 29 -4.02 -5.92 -9.99
C PRO A 29 -3.14 -4.90 -10.72
N ALA A 30 -2.46 -5.30 -11.80
CA ALA A 30 -1.52 -4.45 -12.53
C ALA A 30 -2.11 -3.11 -13.00
N GLU A 31 -3.43 -3.08 -13.23
CA GLU A 31 -4.19 -1.87 -13.60
C GLU A 31 -4.34 -0.86 -12.45
N ARG A 32 -4.42 -1.35 -11.21
CA ARG A 32 -4.59 -0.54 -9.99
C ARG A 32 -3.26 -0.17 -9.35
N ARG A 33 -2.18 -0.83 -9.75
CA ARG A 33 -0.83 -0.57 -9.26
C ARG A 33 -0.38 0.80 -9.74
N ASN A 34 0.14 1.59 -8.81
CA ASN A 34 0.77 2.85 -9.15
C ASN A 34 1.96 2.58 -10.10
N LYS A 35 1.96 3.22 -11.27
CA LYS A 35 3.02 3.06 -12.27
C LYS A 35 4.01 4.21 -12.14
N THR A 36 5.28 3.89 -11.93
CA THR A 36 6.36 4.87 -11.94
C THR A 36 6.46 5.49 -13.35
N PRO A 37 6.26 6.81 -13.52
CA PRO A 37 6.34 7.45 -14.83
C PRO A 37 7.79 7.66 -15.26
N ASN A 38 7.99 8.09 -16.50
CA ASN A 38 9.31 8.49 -16.97
C ASN A 38 9.74 9.83 -16.32
N LEU A 39 10.46 9.74 -15.21
CA LEU A 39 10.99 10.88 -14.43
C LEU A 39 12.18 11.60 -15.12
N TYR A 40 12.64 11.08 -16.26
CA TYR A 40 13.78 11.61 -17.03
C TYR A 40 13.35 12.44 -18.25
N ALA A 41 12.05 12.55 -18.52
CA ALA A 41 11.54 13.31 -19.66
C ALA A 41 11.94 14.80 -19.57
N ALA A 42 12.78 15.26 -20.50
CA ALA A 42 13.39 16.59 -20.47
C ALA A 42 12.37 17.75 -20.59
N ALA A 43 11.26 17.52 -21.29
CA ALA A 43 10.21 18.52 -21.48
C ALA A 43 9.24 18.63 -20.29
N VAL A 44 9.43 17.85 -19.22
CA VAL A 44 8.52 17.79 -18.07
C VAL A 44 9.10 18.57 -16.90
N ARG A 45 8.31 19.51 -16.37
CA ARG A 45 8.62 20.18 -15.10
C ARG A 45 7.80 19.57 -13.99
N TRP A 46 8.44 19.24 -12.88
CA TRP A 46 7.80 18.60 -11.74
C TRP A 46 7.44 19.62 -10.68
N TYR A 47 6.25 19.47 -10.10
CA TYR A 47 5.71 20.29 -9.03
C TYR A 47 5.25 19.39 -7.89
N ILE A 48 5.18 19.95 -6.69
CA ILE A 48 4.66 19.23 -5.52
C ILE A 48 3.26 19.77 -5.25
N CYS A 49 2.27 18.89 -5.24
CA CYS A 49 0.89 19.21 -4.88
C CYS A 49 0.56 18.59 -3.52
N THR A 50 -0.38 19.23 -2.83
CA THR A 50 -0.91 18.77 -1.55
C THR A 50 -2.35 18.31 -1.72
N THR A 51 -2.74 17.29 -0.96
CA THR A 51 -4.10 16.75 -0.93
C THR A 51 -4.55 16.50 0.50
N ALA A 52 -5.83 16.20 0.68
CA ALA A 52 -6.26 15.57 1.92
C ALA A 52 -5.50 14.23 2.14
N PRO A 53 -5.21 13.87 3.40
CA PRO A 53 -4.58 12.58 3.71
C PRO A 53 -5.40 11.41 3.15
N SER A 54 -4.72 10.37 2.64
CA SER A 54 -5.35 9.17 2.08
C SER A 54 -6.15 9.39 0.78
N ARG A 55 -6.06 10.58 0.18
CA ARG A 55 -6.68 10.91 -1.12
C ARG A 55 -5.66 11.06 -2.25
N GLU A 56 -4.37 10.81 -1.99
CA GLU A 56 -3.25 11.04 -2.91
C GLU A 56 -3.44 10.26 -4.22
N LEU A 57 -3.71 8.95 -4.13
CA LEU A 57 -3.93 8.08 -5.30
C LEU A 57 -5.21 8.42 -6.06
N SER A 58 -6.27 8.83 -5.34
CA SER A 58 -7.52 9.26 -5.95
C SER A 58 -7.35 10.58 -6.71
N ALA A 59 -6.58 11.52 -6.14
CA ALA A 59 -6.25 12.79 -6.76
C ALA A 59 -5.39 12.57 -8.00
N ALA A 60 -4.37 11.71 -7.92
CA ALA A 60 -3.55 11.33 -9.07
C ALA A 60 -4.39 10.72 -10.20
N ALA A 61 -5.33 9.81 -9.88
CA ALA A 61 -6.23 9.24 -10.88
C ALA A 61 -7.18 10.29 -11.51
N SER A 62 -7.66 11.26 -10.72
CA SER A 62 -8.49 12.37 -11.22
C SER A 62 -7.69 13.30 -12.15
N ILE A 63 -6.49 13.71 -11.74
CA ILE A 63 -5.59 14.58 -12.53
C ILE A 63 -5.20 13.90 -13.85
N LYS A 64 -4.96 12.59 -13.82
CA LYS A 64 -4.64 11.82 -15.04
C LYS A 64 -5.76 11.85 -16.07
N ARG A 65 -7.01 12.04 -15.64
CA ARG A 65 -8.19 12.18 -16.52
C ARG A 65 -8.52 13.64 -16.82
N ALA A 66 -7.80 14.60 -16.23
CA ALA A 66 -8.06 16.00 -16.44
C ALA A 66 -7.70 16.35 -17.89
N MET A 67 -8.73 16.61 -18.70
CA MET A 67 -8.56 17.08 -20.06
C MET A 67 -8.38 18.59 -20.05
N LEU A 68 -7.44 19.08 -20.86
CA LEU A 68 -7.43 20.51 -21.18
C LEU A 68 -8.59 20.82 -22.11
N ARG A 69 -9.26 21.96 -21.92
CA ARG A 69 -10.32 22.41 -22.82
C ARG A 69 -9.78 22.49 -24.26
N GLY A 70 -10.36 21.70 -25.17
CA GLY A 70 -9.99 21.66 -26.58
C GLY A 70 -8.87 20.66 -26.96
N ALA A 71 -8.33 19.89 -26.00
CA ALA A 71 -7.40 18.80 -26.29
C ALA A 71 -8.14 17.51 -26.69
N ARG A 72 -7.49 16.66 -27.50
CA ARG A 72 -7.99 15.30 -27.78
C ARG A 72 -7.95 14.46 -26.50
N GLU A 73 -8.84 13.47 -26.39
CA GLU A 73 -8.99 12.64 -25.17
C GLU A 73 -7.68 11.96 -24.71
N GLU A 74 -6.68 11.82 -25.60
CA GLU A 74 -5.41 11.16 -25.33
C GLU A 74 -4.24 12.10 -24.96
N GLU A 75 -4.42 13.42 -25.03
CA GLU A 75 -3.34 14.41 -24.83
C GLU A 75 -3.50 15.15 -23.49
N THR A 76 -3.36 14.43 -22.37
CA THR A 76 -3.25 15.08 -21.06
C THR A 76 -1.80 15.50 -20.80
N PRO A 77 -1.51 16.78 -20.52
CA PRO A 77 -0.15 17.26 -20.24
C PRO A 77 0.35 16.86 -18.85
N PHE A 78 -0.52 16.22 -18.05
CA PHE A 78 -0.30 15.92 -16.64
C PHE A 78 0.23 14.51 -16.44
N ILE A 79 1.30 14.42 -15.67
CA ILE A 79 1.94 13.17 -15.26
C ILE A 79 1.90 13.11 -13.73
N PRO A 80 0.78 12.68 -13.13
CA PRO A 80 0.70 12.55 -11.68
C PRO A 80 1.48 11.33 -11.21
N TYR A 81 2.17 11.47 -10.09
CA TYR A 81 2.97 10.43 -9.46
C TYR A 81 2.86 10.51 -7.95
N VAL A 82 2.56 9.38 -7.31
CA VAL A 82 2.53 9.26 -5.86
C VAL A 82 3.55 8.20 -5.47
N PRO A 83 4.70 8.57 -4.87
CA PRO A 83 5.64 7.61 -4.30
C PRO A 83 4.93 6.66 -3.34
N CYS A 84 5.02 5.37 -3.60
CA CYS A 84 4.34 4.32 -2.85
C CYS A 84 5.33 3.30 -2.29
N GLU A 85 5.02 2.87 -1.08
CA GLU A 85 5.54 1.67 -0.46
C GLU A 85 4.53 0.53 -0.68
N TYR A 86 5.04 -0.68 -0.91
CA TYR A 86 4.21 -1.86 -1.08
C TYR A 86 4.40 -2.77 0.12
N LEU A 87 3.30 -3.26 0.69
CA LEU A 87 3.35 -4.12 1.86
C LEU A 87 2.30 -5.22 1.75
N TRP A 88 2.67 -6.43 2.14
CA TRP A 88 1.73 -7.52 2.25
C TRP A 88 1.07 -7.46 3.63
N ARG A 89 -0.27 -7.39 3.65
CA ARG A 89 -1.04 -7.38 4.89
C ARG A 89 -2.12 -8.45 4.86
N ARG A 90 -2.24 -9.19 5.96
CA ARG A 90 -3.40 -10.02 6.23
C ARG A 90 -4.45 -9.19 6.94
N SER A 91 -5.68 -9.20 6.46
CA SER A 91 -6.78 -8.62 7.23
C SER A 91 -7.18 -9.56 8.36
N VAL A 92 -7.15 -9.08 9.60
CA VAL A 92 -7.65 -9.84 10.75
C VAL A 92 -9.18 -9.75 10.75
N ARG A 93 -9.84 -10.81 10.28
CA ARG A 93 -11.27 -11.04 10.48
C ARG A 93 -11.46 -12.46 10.98
N SER A 94 -11.73 -12.57 12.28
CA SER A 94 -11.91 -13.83 13.02
C SER A 94 -10.77 -14.85 12.82
N ASN A 95 -10.88 -16.04 13.43
CA ASN A 95 -9.86 -17.09 13.39
C ASN A 95 -9.67 -17.75 12.00
N LEU A 96 -10.12 -17.11 10.91
CA LEU A 96 -10.01 -17.61 9.54
C LEU A 96 -8.69 -17.18 8.92
N ARG A 97 -8.04 -18.12 8.23
CA ARG A 97 -6.79 -17.88 7.47
C ARG A 97 -7.10 -17.14 6.17
N VAL A 98 -7.28 -15.82 6.27
CA VAL A 98 -7.52 -14.93 5.12
C VAL A 98 -6.22 -14.80 4.30
N PRO A 99 -6.27 -14.77 2.95
CA PRO A 99 -5.07 -14.57 2.14
C PRO A 99 -4.43 -13.21 2.41
N ARG A 100 -3.12 -13.10 2.21
CA ARG A 100 -2.45 -11.80 2.31
C ARG A 100 -2.84 -10.97 1.10
N ARG A 101 -3.11 -9.69 1.33
CA ARG A 101 -3.35 -8.71 0.27
C ARG A 101 -2.15 -7.78 0.20
N GLU A 102 -1.61 -7.63 -1.00
CA GLU A 102 -0.66 -6.56 -1.25
C GLU A 102 -1.40 -5.21 -1.16
N GLN A 103 -0.83 -4.29 -0.40
CA GLN A 103 -1.33 -2.93 -0.22
C GLN A 103 -0.26 -1.95 -0.69
N GLN A 104 -0.69 -0.94 -1.42
CA GLN A 104 0.13 0.21 -1.77
C GLN A 104 -0.22 1.35 -0.82
N ARG A 105 0.80 2.00 -0.28
CA ARG A 105 0.64 3.12 0.65
C ARG A 105 1.51 4.28 0.18
N PRO A 106 0.97 5.51 0.11
CA PRO A 106 1.78 6.69 -0.14
C PRO A 106 2.89 6.83 0.90
N ALA A 107 4.14 6.92 0.44
CA ALA A 107 5.32 7.12 1.28
C ALA A 107 5.30 8.50 1.93
N LEU A 108 4.86 9.50 1.17
CA LEU A 108 4.64 10.87 1.64
C LEU A 108 3.14 11.14 1.73
N ARG A 109 2.62 11.18 2.97
CA ARG A 109 1.20 11.48 3.20
C ARG A 109 0.87 12.90 2.78
N SER A 110 -0.28 13.08 2.16
CA SER A 110 -0.83 14.37 1.72
C SER A 110 -0.04 15.05 0.59
N TYR A 111 0.93 14.37 -0.01
CA TYR A 111 1.73 14.90 -1.11
C TYR A 111 1.59 14.04 -2.36
N LEU A 112 1.56 14.70 -3.52
CA LEU A 112 1.72 14.06 -4.82
C LEU A 112 2.64 14.91 -5.69
N PHE A 113 3.34 14.26 -6.61
CA PHE A 113 4.23 14.90 -7.55
C PHE A 113 3.52 14.99 -8.90
N LEU A 114 3.55 16.17 -9.49
CA LEU A 114 2.89 16.45 -10.75
C LEU A 114 3.91 16.90 -11.78
N GLY A 115 4.18 16.04 -12.75
CA GLY A 115 4.87 16.42 -13.97
C GLY A 115 3.91 17.16 -14.90
N VAL A 116 4.33 18.29 -15.45
CA VAL A 116 3.58 19.03 -16.46
C VAL A 116 4.48 19.22 -17.68
N LEU A 117 4.03 18.74 -18.83
CA LEU A 117 4.71 18.93 -20.10
C LEU A 117 4.76 20.42 -20.44
N GLY A 118 5.95 20.97 -20.70
CA GLY A 118 6.16 22.40 -20.94
C GLY A 118 6.09 23.28 -19.68
N GLY A 119 5.63 22.73 -18.55
CA GLY A 119 5.47 23.45 -17.27
C GLY A 119 4.08 24.03 -17.05
N LEU A 120 3.87 24.58 -15.84
CA LEU A 120 2.63 25.23 -15.48
C LEU A 120 2.47 26.57 -16.21
N CYS A 121 1.30 26.75 -16.83
CA CYS A 121 0.81 27.96 -17.46
C CYS A 121 -0.62 28.20 -16.97
N ASP A 122 -1.24 29.32 -17.36
CA ASP A 122 -2.58 29.67 -16.86
C ASP A 122 -3.64 28.61 -17.22
N VAL A 123 -3.54 28.00 -18.40
CA VAL A 123 -4.47 26.95 -18.86
C VAL A 123 -4.35 25.69 -18.01
N THR A 124 -3.12 25.21 -17.77
CA THR A 124 -2.89 24.01 -16.95
C THR A 124 -3.20 24.26 -15.48
N LEU A 125 -2.91 25.47 -14.98
CA LEU A 125 -3.30 25.87 -13.63
C LEU A 125 -4.81 25.98 -13.45
N ALA A 126 -5.53 26.53 -14.42
CA ALA A 126 -6.97 26.63 -14.39
C ALA A 126 -7.62 25.25 -14.35
N ALA A 127 -7.14 24.31 -15.16
CA ALA A 127 -7.60 22.91 -15.12
C ALA A 127 -7.38 22.29 -13.73
N LEU A 128 -6.18 22.42 -13.16
CA LEU A 128 -5.90 21.88 -11.82
C LEU A 128 -6.68 22.55 -10.69
N ARG A 129 -7.16 23.78 -10.90
CA ARG A 129 -7.94 24.57 -9.94
C ARG A 129 -9.45 24.46 -10.17
N GLU A 130 -9.89 23.67 -11.14
CA GLU A 130 -11.30 23.48 -11.42
C GLU A 130 -12.05 23.04 -10.16
N ARG A 131 -13.25 23.59 -9.99
CA ARG A 131 -14.09 23.36 -8.82
C ARG A 131 -15.39 22.68 -9.22
N ASP A 132 -15.87 21.80 -8.34
CA ASP A 132 -17.20 21.22 -8.45
C ASP A 132 -18.30 22.22 -8.07
N ILE A 133 -19.56 21.77 -8.15
CA ILE A 133 -20.74 22.57 -7.79
C ILE A 133 -20.74 23.04 -6.32
N ASP A 134 -20.06 22.30 -5.45
CA ASP A 134 -19.90 22.61 -4.02
C ASP A 134 -18.71 23.55 -3.76
N GLY A 135 -18.03 24.01 -4.82
CA GLY A 135 -16.87 24.87 -4.73
C GLY A 135 -15.61 24.16 -4.22
N ARG A 136 -15.55 22.83 -4.18
CA ARG A 136 -14.36 22.07 -3.82
C ARG A 136 -13.51 21.80 -5.05
N ASN A 137 -12.21 21.61 -4.87
CA ASN A 137 -11.34 21.26 -5.98
C ASN A 137 -11.73 19.89 -6.56
N LEU A 138 -12.01 19.83 -7.85
CA LEU A 138 -12.48 18.63 -8.55
C LEU A 138 -11.50 17.45 -8.44
N HIS A 139 -10.21 17.75 -8.34
CA HIS A 139 -9.15 16.76 -8.22
C HIS A 139 -8.78 16.41 -6.77
N GLY A 140 -9.39 17.06 -5.78
CA GLY A 140 -9.05 16.87 -4.37
C GLY A 140 -7.71 17.48 -3.97
N LEU A 141 -7.19 18.42 -4.76
CA LEU A 141 -6.00 19.20 -4.42
C LEU A 141 -6.33 20.26 -3.37
N THR A 142 -5.49 20.38 -2.35
CA THR A 142 -5.52 21.50 -1.39
C THR A 142 -4.66 22.65 -1.85
N GLY A 143 -3.61 22.39 -2.63
CA GLY A 143 -2.74 23.42 -3.19
C GLY A 143 -1.53 22.86 -3.93
N ILE A 144 -0.80 23.74 -4.63
CA ILE A 144 0.48 23.43 -5.27
C ILE A 144 1.55 24.23 -4.54
N LEU A 145 2.62 23.56 -4.10
CA LEU A 145 3.70 24.21 -3.36
C LEU A 145 4.39 25.25 -4.23
N GLY A 146 4.71 26.38 -3.61
CA GLY A 146 5.21 27.54 -4.28
C GLY A 146 5.73 28.58 -3.30
N SER A 147 6.17 29.71 -3.83
CA SER A 147 6.53 30.88 -3.03
C SER A 147 5.37 31.87 -3.01
N ALA A 148 5.16 32.53 -1.87
CA ALA A 148 4.10 33.52 -1.68
C ALA A 148 4.05 34.58 -2.81
N ASN A 149 5.21 34.94 -3.36
CA ASN A 149 5.33 36.03 -4.35
C ASN A 149 5.48 35.54 -5.81
N ARG A 150 5.64 34.23 -6.04
CA ARG A 150 5.93 33.67 -7.39
C ARG A 150 4.96 32.57 -7.81
N GLY A 151 4.05 32.18 -6.94
CA GLY A 151 3.13 31.08 -7.20
C GLY A 151 3.84 29.72 -7.19
N PRO A 152 3.25 28.70 -7.84
CA PRO A 152 3.77 27.33 -7.87
C PRO A 152 5.21 27.27 -8.39
N LEU A 153 6.07 26.55 -7.65
CA LEU A 153 7.48 26.41 -8.00
C LEU A 153 7.78 24.99 -8.47
N ALA A 154 8.50 24.90 -9.59
CA ALA A 154 9.03 23.64 -10.05
C ALA A 154 10.10 23.14 -9.06
N MET A 155 10.18 21.82 -8.92
CA MET A 155 11.18 21.16 -8.10
C MET A 155 12.59 21.51 -8.57
N ASN A 156 13.46 21.76 -7.60
CA ASN A 156 14.86 21.97 -7.88
C ASN A 156 15.55 20.65 -8.31
N PRO A 157 16.78 20.72 -8.86
CA PRO A 157 17.52 19.52 -9.27
C PRO A 157 17.74 18.51 -8.14
N ALA A 158 17.90 18.96 -6.90
CA ALA A 158 18.08 18.08 -5.75
C ALA A 158 16.83 17.23 -5.47
N GLY A 159 15.65 17.85 -5.43
CA GLY A 159 14.38 17.15 -5.27
C GLY A 159 14.08 16.22 -6.43
N LEU A 160 14.43 16.62 -7.67
CA LEU A 160 14.29 15.76 -8.84
C LEU A 160 15.20 14.52 -8.76
N ARG A 161 16.44 14.67 -8.28
CA ARG A 161 17.33 13.52 -8.04
C ARG A 161 16.74 12.56 -7.01
N TRP A 162 16.21 13.09 -5.91
CA TRP A 162 15.52 12.27 -4.90
C TRP A 162 14.32 11.52 -5.50
N LEU A 163 13.47 12.20 -6.28
CA LEU A 163 12.30 11.58 -6.89
C LEU A 163 12.68 10.47 -7.88
N ARG A 164 13.75 10.68 -8.66
CA ARG A 164 14.30 9.69 -9.59
C ARG A 164 14.85 8.47 -8.86
N GLN A 165 15.64 8.68 -7.82
CA GLN A 165 16.15 7.58 -6.98
C GLN A 165 14.99 6.75 -6.43
N TRP A 166 13.96 7.41 -5.91
CA TRP A 166 12.77 6.72 -5.41
C TRP A 166 12.06 5.91 -6.51
N GLY A 167 11.90 6.48 -7.71
CA GLY A 167 11.31 5.76 -8.83
C GLY A 167 12.11 4.52 -9.24
N GLU A 168 13.44 4.59 -9.20
CA GLU A 168 14.31 3.43 -9.43
C GLU A 168 14.17 2.39 -8.31
N ASP A 169 14.04 2.82 -7.07
CA ASP A 169 13.81 1.94 -5.92
C ASP A 169 12.46 1.22 -6.02
N GLU A 170 11.41 1.89 -6.48
CA GLU A 170 10.11 1.27 -6.75
C GLU A 170 10.19 0.23 -7.89
N LEU A 171 10.85 0.58 -9.00
CA LEU A 171 11.02 -0.33 -10.14
C LEU A 171 11.87 -1.56 -9.77
N ALA A 172 12.87 -1.38 -8.92
CA ALA A 172 13.69 -2.46 -8.37
C ALA A 172 13.01 -3.22 -7.21
N GLY A 173 11.83 -2.80 -6.76
CA GLY A 173 11.10 -3.42 -5.64
C GLY A 173 11.74 -3.18 -4.27
N ARG A 174 12.66 -2.21 -4.14
CA ARG A 174 13.30 -1.83 -2.87
C ARG A 174 12.36 -1.11 -1.91
N THR A 175 11.24 -0.56 -2.40
CA THR A 175 10.17 0.04 -1.57
C THR A 175 9.15 -0.97 -1.06
N ASN A 176 9.35 -2.27 -1.33
CA ASN A 176 8.54 -3.32 -0.74
C ASN A 176 8.89 -3.43 0.75
N LEU A 177 8.05 -2.87 1.60
CA LEU A 177 8.19 -2.99 3.04
C LEU A 177 7.82 -4.40 3.48
N THR A 178 8.79 -5.07 4.08
CA THR A 178 8.49 -6.04 5.12
C THR A 178 7.97 -5.27 6.33
N PRO A 179 6.78 -5.61 6.87
CA PRO A 179 6.15 -4.86 7.96
C PRO A 179 6.98 -4.66 9.23
N LEU A 180 8.15 -5.33 9.37
CA LEU A 180 9.07 -5.19 10.49
C LEU A 180 10.48 -4.68 10.15
N ALA A 181 10.68 -4.01 9.02
CA ALA A 181 11.96 -3.34 8.76
C ALA A 181 12.33 -2.42 9.95
N GLY A 182 13.44 -2.72 10.63
CA GLY A 182 13.96 -1.93 11.75
C GLY A 182 13.51 -2.33 13.16
N MET A 183 12.90 -3.50 13.39
CA MET A 183 12.76 -4.03 14.75
C MET A 183 14.10 -4.51 15.30
N GLN A 184 14.42 -4.13 16.54
CA GLN A 184 15.66 -4.57 17.19
C GLN A 184 15.40 -5.77 18.08
N ALA A 185 16.37 -6.70 18.13
CA ALA A 185 16.33 -7.79 19.09
C ALA A 185 16.27 -7.22 20.51
N GLY A 186 15.31 -7.69 21.31
CA GLY A 186 15.00 -7.20 22.65
C GLY A 186 13.84 -6.21 22.72
N GLU A 187 13.35 -5.67 21.59
CA GLU A 187 12.21 -4.75 21.54
C GLU A 187 10.92 -5.45 22.01
N GLU A 188 10.08 -4.74 22.78
CA GLU A 188 8.79 -5.26 23.21
C GLU A 188 7.79 -5.27 22.05
N VAL A 189 7.27 -6.45 21.77
CA VAL A 189 6.36 -6.69 20.68
C VAL A 189 5.19 -7.56 21.13
N ARG A 190 4.05 -7.35 20.50
CA ARG A 190 2.82 -8.09 20.71
C ARG A 190 2.58 -9.06 19.55
N ALA A 191 2.24 -10.29 19.88
CA ALA A 191 1.73 -11.24 18.89
C ALA A 191 0.31 -10.82 18.47
N GLY A 192 0.11 -10.54 17.20
CA GLY A 192 -1.16 -10.09 16.59
C GLY A 192 -1.99 -11.22 15.97
N SER A 193 -1.50 -12.46 16.03
CA SER A 193 -2.21 -13.65 15.53
C SER A 193 -1.80 -14.93 16.29
N GLY A 194 -2.54 -16.01 16.04
CA GLY A 194 -2.26 -17.34 16.58
C GLY A 194 -2.68 -17.56 18.04
N LEU A 195 -2.15 -18.61 18.67
CA LEU A 195 -2.53 -19.05 20.02
C LEU A 195 -2.25 -17.99 21.09
N PHE A 196 -1.16 -17.24 20.91
CA PHE A 196 -0.73 -16.19 21.83
C PHE A 196 -1.12 -14.79 21.32
N ASN A 197 -2.17 -14.67 20.51
CA ASN A 197 -2.65 -13.36 20.07
C ASN A 197 -2.96 -12.45 21.28
N GLY A 198 -2.46 -11.22 21.24
CA GLY A 198 -2.55 -10.23 22.31
C GLY A 198 -1.41 -10.28 23.34
N PHE A 199 -0.65 -11.38 23.40
CA PHE A 199 0.46 -11.50 24.35
C PHE A 199 1.66 -10.65 23.94
N VAL A 200 2.32 -10.07 24.94
CA VAL A 200 3.53 -9.27 24.79
C VAL A 200 4.75 -10.12 25.12
N GLY A 201 5.80 -9.96 24.35
CA GLY A 201 7.10 -10.56 24.58
C GLY A 201 8.21 -9.75 23.96
N LYS A 202 9.43 -10.30 23.97
CA LYS A 202 10.59 -9.64 23.37
C LYS A 202 10.87 -10.18 21.98
N PHE A 203 11.08 -9.30 21.02
CA PHE A 203 11.48 -9.70 19.67
C PHE A 203 12.87 -10.32 19.73
N VAL A 204 13.03 -11.56 19.28
CA VAL A 204 14.32 -12.25 19.26
C VAL A 204 15.02 -12.04 17.92
N GLY A 205 14.25 -12.01 16.84
CA GLY A 205 14.77 -11.85 15.48
C GLY A 205 13.87 -12.49 14.44
N THR A 206 14.44 -12.71 13.26
CA THR A 206 13.73 -13.31 12.11
C THR A 206 14.31 -14.65 11.70
N ALA A 207 13.47 -15.55 11.22
CA ALA A 207 13.81 -16.80 10.55
C ALA A 207 13.30 -16.79 9.10
N GLU A 208 13.66 -17.83 8.33
CA GLU A 208 13.17 -18.05 6.96
C GLU A 208 13.36 -16.82 6.04
N GLY A 209 14.58 -16.27 6.04
CA GLY A 209 14.93 -15.13 5.19
C GLY A 209 14.19 -13.83 5.55
N GLY A 210 13.62 -13.71 6.75
CA GLY A 210 12.91 -12.51 7.20
C GLY A 210 11.39 -12.65 7.21
N ALA A 211 10.83 -13.77 6.73
CA ALA A 211 9.38 -13.96 6.63
C ALA A 211 8.71 -14.35 7.96
N VAL A 212 9.47 -14.97 8.87
CA VAL A 212 8.96 -15.45 10.17
C VAL A 212 9.64 -14.67 11.28
N GLY A 213 8.86 -14.02 12.14
CA GLY A 213 9.35 -13.40 13.35
C GLY A 213 9.33 -14.35 14.53
N VAL A 214 10.31 -14.19 15.41
CA VAL A 214 10.44 -14.96 16.65
C VAL A 214 10.25 -14.01 17.83
N ILE A 215 9.24 -14.27 18.65
CA ILE A 215 8.97 -13.57 19.91
C ILE A 215 9.32 -14.52 21.06
N SER A 216 10.09 -14.05 22.03
CA SER A 216 10.22 -14.71 23.32
C SER A 216 9.07 -14.29 24.22
N LEU A 217 8.14 -15.21 24.45
CA LEU A 217 7.02 -15.05 25.38
C LEU A 217 7.37 -15.71 26.71
N GLU A 218 6.96 -15.12 27.81
CA GLU A 218 7.07 -15.78 29.13
C GLU A 218 5.81 -16.60 29.38
N VAL A 219 5.96 -17.93 29.42
CA VAL A 219 4.85 -18.86 29.64
C VAL A 219 5.20 -19.71 30.86
N MET A 220 4.39 -19.62 31.92
CA MET A 220 4.58 -20.37 33.16
C MET A 220 5.97 -20.19 33.79
N GLY A 221 6.53 -18.98 33.70
CA GLY A 221 7.86 -18.64 34.25
C GLY A 221 9.04 -19.13 33.43
N ALA A 222 8.82 -19.62 32.21
CA ALA A 222 9.89 -20.02 31.29
C ALA A 222 9.78 -19.27 29.94
N PRO A 223 10.92 -18.88 29.32
CA PRO A 223 10.91 -18.27 28.00
C PRO A 223 10.55 -19.29 26.93
N PHE A 224 9.56 -18.97 26.12
CA PHE A 224 9.08 -19.77 25.00
C PHE A 224 9.28 -19.00 23.69
N ALA A 225 9.99 -19.61 22.73
CA ALA A 225 10.22 -19.02 21.42
C ALA A 225 9.02 -19.25 20.51
N TYR A 226 8.15 -18.25 20.40
CA TYR A 226 6.97 -18.28 19.56
C TYR A 226 7.27 -17.76 18.16
N ARG A 227 6.97 -18.58 17.14
CA ARG A 227 7.17 -18.26 15.74
C ARG A 227 5.84 -17.89 15.09
N LEU A 228 5.81 -16.74 14.43
CA LEU A 228 4.66 -16.25 13.70
C LEU A 228 5.12 -15.45 12.47
N PRO A 229 4.26 -15.26 11.46
CA PRO A 229 4.57 -14.38 10.35
C PRO A 229 5.04 -13.01 10.86
N ILE A 230 6.09 -12.47 10.25
CA ILE A 230 6.71 -11.21 10.67
C ILE A 230 5.66 -10.08 10.69
N GLU A 231 4.72 -10.07 9.73
CA GLU A 231 3.58 -9.15 9.67
C GLU A 231 2.59 -9.20 10.83
N ASP A 232 2.52 -10.32 11.54
CA ASP A 232 1.62 -10.51 12.67
C ASP A 232 2.24 -10.03 13.98
N ILE A 233 3.46 -9.50 13.97
CA ILE A 233 4.12 -8.91 15.13
C ILE A 233 3.84 -7.40 15.15
N GLN A 234 3.40 -6.87 16.29
CA GLN A 234 3.09 -5.45 16.48
C GLN A 234 4.04 -4.86 17.52
N ARG A 235 4.54 -3.64 17.32
CA ARG A 235 5.26 -2.93 18.39
C ARG A 235 4.29 -2.55 19.50
N VAL A 236 4.71 -2.70 20.74
CA VAL A 236 3.98 -2.13 21.88
C VAL A 236 4.35 -0.65 21.94
N ALA A 237 3.34 0.22 21.82
CA ALA A 237 3.52 1.67 21.88
C ALA A 237 3.69 2.15 23.33
#